data_AF-A0ABD2HC91-F1
#
_entry.id   AF-A0ABD2HC91-F1
#
_cell.length_a   1.000
_cell.length_b   1.000
_cell.length_c   1.000
_cell.angle_alpha   90.00
_cell.angle_beta   90.00
_cell.angle_gamma   90.00
#
_symmetry.space_group_name_H-M   'P 1'
#
loop_
_entity.id
_entity.type
_entity.pdbx_description
1 polymer ?
#
loop_
_entity_poly.entity_id
_entity_poly.type
_entity_poly.pdbx_seq_one_letter_code
_entity_poly.pdbx_strand_id
1 'polypeptide(L)'
;MPKPGGSGGAPPGGRDSSGICRSSSISSANGGSGGKILSLSSMSESLHSGLSCFLSEQALEQEEKQQRSSQLAEFQRLREVRAAAQIKNLEDFLRMNHVSLRDSISYSTGMSYR
;
A
#
# COMPACT_ATOMS: atom_id res chain seq x y z
N MET A 1 20.50 -42.57 -19.73
CA MET A 1 21.93 -42.42 -20.07
C MET A 1 22.34 -40.98 -19.84
N PRO A 2 23.24 -40.67 -18.89
CA PRO A 2 23.90 -39.38 -18.76
C PRO A 2 25.33 -39.46 -19.33
N LYS A 3 25.80 -38.37 -19.96
CA LYS A 3 27.22 -38.19 -20.32
C LYS A 3 27.54 -36.68 -20.43
N PRO A 4 28.82 -36.29 -20.33
CA PRO A 4 29.35 -35.71 -19.09
C PRO A 4 30.25 -34.47 -19.34
N GLY A 5 30.82 -33.92 -18.25
CA GLY A 5 32.05 -33.12 -18.28
C GLY A 5 31.79 -31.62 -18.11
N GLY A 6 32.24 -30.92 -17.06
CA GLY A 6 33.22 -31.26 -16.03
C GLY A 6 34.49 -30.42 -16.22
N SER A 7 34.83 -29.66 -15.17
CA SER A 7 36.02 -28.80 -14.98
C SER A 7 36.06 -27.54 -15.85
N GLY A 8 36.33 -26.34 -15.35
CA GLY A 8 37.07 -25.95 -14.14
C GLY A 8 38.07 -24.88 -14.58
N GLY A 9 38.09 -23.72 -13.93
CA GLY A 9 39.08 -22.69 -14.23
C GLY A 9 38.67 -21.29 -13.77
N ALA A 10 39.36 -20.81 -12.75
CA ALA A 10 39.29 -19.45 -12.22
C ALA A 10 39.80 -18.39 -13.24
N PRO A 11 39.66 -17.08 -12.95
CA PRO A 11 39.49 -16.02 -13.96
C PRO A 11 40.82 -15.40 -14.44
N PRO A 12 40.82 -14.65 -15.55
CA PRO A 12 41.79 -13.58 -15.75
C PRO A 12 41.23 -12.24 -15.26
N GLY A 13 41.96 -11.61 -14.35
CA GLY A 13 41.72 -10.22 -13.97
C GLY A 13 42.28 -9.25 -14.99
N GLY A 14 41.89 -7.98 -14.83
CA GLY A 14 42.62 -6.84 -15.37
C GLY A 14 41.75 -5.67 -15.80
N ARG A 15 41.62 -4.68 -14.89
CA ARG A 15 41.56 -3.20 -15.09
C ARG A 15 40.53 -2.68 -16.11
N ASP A 16 39.70 -1.68 -15.83
CA ASP A 16 39.87 -0.47 -15.03
C ASP A 16 38.53 0.32 -15.01
N SER A 17 38.15 0.87 -13.85
CA SER A 17 37.58 2.23 -13.74
C SER A 17 37.04 2.48 -12.34
N SER A 18 37.52 3.57 -11.78
CA SER A 18 37.31 4.14 -10.46
C SER A 18 35.87 4.14 -9.95
N GLY A 19 35.68 3.53 -8.78
CA GLY A 19 34.51 3.71 -7.93
C GLY A 19 34.93 3.55 -6.47
N ILE A 20 35.81 4.44 -6.00
CA ILE A 20 36.29 4.44 -4.61
C ILE A 20 35.15 4.94 -3.72
N CYS A 21 34.27 4.05 -3.27
CA CYS A 21 33.39 4.31 -2.13
C CYS A 21 34.09 3.76 -0.89
N ARG A 22 34.92 4.60 -0.27
CA ARG A 22 35.54 4.31 1.02
C ARG A 22 34.45 4.28 2.08
N SER A 23 33.96 3.10 2.41
CA SER A 23 33.18 2.86 3.62
C SER A 23 34.13 2.89 4.81
N SER A 24 34.18 4.00 5.54
CA SER A 24 34.80 4.03 6.86
C SER A 24 33.74 3.70 7.91
N SER A 25 33.82 2.48 8.45
CA SER A 25 33.23 2.10 9.72
C SER A 25 33.76 3.02 10.82
N ILE A 26 32.88 3.54 11.68
CA ILE A 26 33.30 4.13 12.96
C ILE A 26 32.96 3.15 14.09
N SER A 27 34.00 2.54 14.64
CA SER A 27 33.93 1.80 15.90
C SER A 27 34.49 2.67 17.03
N SER A 28 33.82 2.58 18.18
CA SER A 28 34.29 2.80 19.54
C SER A 28 34.10 4.17 20.21
N ALA A 29 33.11 4.16 21.12
CA ALA A 29 33.16 4.51 22.54
C ALA A 29 33.89 5.80 22.99
N ASN A 30 33.13 6.71 23.59
CA ASN A 30 32.98 6.90 25.05
C ASN A 30 32.58 8.35 25.36
N GLY A 31 31.69 8.56 26.33
CA GLY A 31 31.45 9.88 26.94
C GLY A 31 30.13 10.53 26.51
N GLY A 32 29.13 10.43 27.38
CA GLY A 32 27.80 10.97 27.16
C GLY A 32 27.76 12.50 27.08
N SER A 33 26.79 13.00 26.34
CA SER A 33 26.09 14.25 26.62
C SER A 33 25.01 14.44 25.56
N GLY A 34 23.77 14.57 26.04
CA GLY A 34 22.66 15.26 25.36
C GLY A 34 22.36 14.83 23.94
N GLY A 35 21.25 14.11 23.76
CA GLY A 35 20.58 13.95 22.48
C GLY A 35 20.18 15.31 21.91
N LYS A 36 21.12 15.99 21.27
CA LYS A 36 20.88 17.16 20.44
C LYS A 36 20.10 16.67 19.24
N ILE A 37 18.83 17.09 19.16
CA ILE A 37 18.05 16.99 17.93
C ILE A 37 18.85 17.81 16.91
N LEU A 38 19.62 17.12 16.07
CA LEU A 38 20.43 17.78 15.05
C LEU A 38 19.43 18.39 14.09
N SER A 39 19.37 19.73 14.08
CA SER A 39 18.58 20.48 13.12
C SER A 39 18.92 19.96 11.73
N LEU A 40 17.92 19.52 10.96
CA LEU A 40 18.14 18.93 9.63
C LEU A 40 19.04 19.84 8.79
N SER A 41 18.86 21.16 8.96
CA SER A 41 19.65 22.25 8.36
C SER A 41 21.17 22.19 8.57
N SER A 42 21.67 21.40 9.52
CA SER A 42 23.11 21.26 9.82
C SER A 42 23.74 19.99 9.21
N MET A 43 22.97 19.20 8.46
CA MET A 43 23.50 18.02 7.77
C MET A 43 24.08 18.37 6.40
N SER A 44 25.10 17.62 5.97
CA SER A 44 25.72 17.80 4.65
C SER A 44 24.67 17.74 3.53
N GLU A 45 24.83 18.57 2.50
CA GLU A 45 23.83 18.70 1.41
C GLU A 45 23.46 17.37 0.74
N SER A 46 24.35 16.40 0.73
CA SER A 46 24.10 15.03 0.25
C SER A 46 23.10 14.24 1.10
N LEU A 47 23.13 14.40 2.43
CA LEU A 47 22.15 13.78 3.34
C LEU A 47 20.82 14.52 3.26
N HIS A 48 20.85 15.84 3.07
CA HIS A 48 19.66 16.64 2.86
C HIS A 48 18.92 16.27 1.58
N SER A 49 19.66 16.08 0.47
CA SER A 49 19.11 15.60 -0.80
C SER A 49 18.55 14.19 -0.68
N GLY A 50 19.28 13.28 -0.01
CA GLY A 50 18.80 11.92 0.26
C GLY A 50 17.49 11.91 1.07
N LEU A 51 17.44 12.63 2.19
CA LEU A 51 16.23 12.71 3.02
C LEU A 51 15.05 13.39 2.29
N SER A 52 15.31 14.40 1.46
CA SER A 52 14.27 15.04 0.64
C SER A 52 13.66 14.03 -0.35
N CYS A 53 14.50 13.20 -0.99
CA CYS A 53 14.03 12.11 -1.84
C CYS A 53 13.16 11.11 -1.06
N PHE A 54 13.64 10.65 0.10
CA PHE A 54 12.88 9.70 0.94
C PHE A 54 11.56 10.26 1.46
N LEU A 55 11.51 11.53 1.86
CA LEU A 55 10.27 12.19 2.30
C LEU A 55 9.30 12.37 1.13
N SER A 56 9.81 12.67 -0.07
CA SER A 56 9.00 12.74 -1.29
C SER A 56 8.42 11.38 -1.66
N GLU A 57 9.21 10.31 -1.60
CA GLU A 57 8.73 8.95 -1.85
C GLU A 57 7.67 8.54 -0.81
N GLN A 58 7.91 8.81 0.47
CA GLN A 58 6.94 8.53 1.54
C GLN A 58 5.63 9.33 1.37
N ALA A 59 5.70 10.57 0.91
CA ALA A 59 4.52 11.38 0.64
C ALA A 59 3.69 10.81 -0.52
N LEU A 60 4.34 10.33 -1.59
CA LEU A 60 3.67 9.68 -2.72
C LEU A 60 3.00 8.36 -2.30
N GLU A 61 3.67 7.53 -1.49
CA GLU A 61 3.09 6.30 -0.96
C GLU A 61 1.86 6.57 -0.07
N GLN A 62 1.92 7.63 0.74
CA GLN A 62 0.80 8.04 1.58
C GLN A 62 -0.39 8.52 0.74
N GLU A 63 -0.13 9.32 -0.30
CA GLU A 63 -1.17 9.78 -1.23
C GLU A 63 -1.82 8.59 -1.93
N GLU A 64 -1.02 7.65 -2.45
CA GLU A 64 -1.52 6.46 -3.13
C GLU A 64 -2.40 5.60 -2.21
N LYS A 65 -1.98 5.43 -0.95
CA LYS A 65 -2.77 4.73 0.06
C LYS A 65 -4.08 5.45 0.36
N GLN A 66 -4.05 6.77 0.45
CA GLN A 66 -5.25 7.58 0.66
C GLN A 66 -6.20 7.48 -0.54
N GLN A 67 -5.70 7.58 -1.77
CA GLN A 67 -6.47 7.39 -2.99
C GLN A 67 -7.12 6.01 -3.03
N ARG A 68 -6.38 4.93 -2.74
CA ARG A 68 -6.95 3.58 -2.65
C ARG A 68 -8.05 3.48 -1.59
N SER A 69 -7.84 4.07 -0.42
CA SER A 69 -8.86 4.06 0.64
C SER A 69 -10.14 4.80 0.22
N SER A 70 -10.00 5.93 -0.50
CA SER A 70 -11.12 6.68 -1.05
C SER A 70 -11.89 5.86 -2.09
N GLN A 71 -11.18 5.20 -3.01
CA GLN A 71 -11.80 4.34 -4.01
C GLN A 71 -12.57 3.17 -3.39
N LEU A 72 -12.03 2.55 -2.33
CA LEU A 72 -12.73 1.49 -1.60
C LEU A 72 -14.01 2.01 -0.93
N ALA A 73 -13.97 3.20 -0.35
CA ALA A 73 -15.14 3.84 0.25
C ALA A 73 -16.21 4.20 -0.80
N GLU A 74 -15.79 4.70 -1.97
CA GLU A 74 -16.70 4.97 -3.09
C GLU A 74 -17.32 3.69 -3.65
N PHE A 75 -16.53 2.63 -3.81
CA PHE A 75 -17.04 1.35 -4.25
C PHE A 75 -18.08 0.77 -3.28
N GLN A 76 -17.81 0.87 -1.97
CA GLN A 76 -18.76 0.44 -0.94
C GLN A 76 -20.06 1.26 -1.00
N ARG A 77 -19.96 2.58 -1.16
CA ARG A 77 -21.12 3.46 -1.35
C ARG A 77 -21.93 3.07 -2.60
N LEU A 78 -21.27 2.79 -3.72
CA LEU A 78 -21.94 2.37 -4.95
C LEU A 78 -22.66 1.04 -4.79
N ARG A 79 -22.09 0.09 -4.04
CA ARG A 79 -22.76 -1.17 -3.72
C ARG A 79 -24.03 -0.95 -2.91
N GLU A 80 -23.99 -0.06 -1.91
CA GLU A 80 -25.14 0.29 -1.09
C GLU A 80 -26.23 0.99 -1.90
N VAL A 81 -25.85 1.96 -2.74
CA VAL A 81 -26.79 2.63 -3.67
C VAL A 81 -27.44 1.61 -4.60
N ARG A 82 -26.66 0.67 -5.15
CA ARG A 82 -27.19 -0.39 -6.01
C ARG A 82 -28.19 -1.27 -5.26
N ALA A 83 -27.86 -1.72 -4.05
CA ALA A 83 -28.75 -2.53 -3.23
C ALA A 83 -30.05 -1.77 -2.90
N ALA A 84 -29.94 -0.49 -2.51
CA ALA A 84 -31.10 0.37 -2.22
C ALA A 84 -31.98 0.55 -3.47
N ALA A 85 -31.38 0.76 -4.65
CA ALA A 85 -32.11 0.86 -5.91
C ALA A 85 -32.83 -0.45 -6.27
N GLN A 86 -32.20 -1.60 -6.05
CA GLN A 86 -32.83 -2.90 -6.27
C GLN A 86 -34.04 -3.12 -5.37
N ILE A 87 -33.93 -2.79 -4.08
CA ILE A 87 -35.03 -2.89 -3.12
C ILE A 87 -36.18 -1.96 -3.52
N LYS A 88 -35.86 -0.71 -3.87
CA LYS A 88 -36.87 0.25 -4.33
C LYS A 88 -37.60 -0.23 -5.58
N ASN A 89 -36.86 -0.69 -6.59
CA ASN A 89 -37.45 -1.21 -7.83
C ASN A 89 -38.38 -2.40 -7.55
N LEU A 90 -37.99 -3.29 -6.64
CA LEU A 90 -38.83 -4.41 -6.20
C LEU A 90 -40.08 -3.90 -5.46
N GLU A 91 -39.92 -2.97 -4.53
CA GLU A 91 -41.04 -2.40 -3.79
C GLU A 91 -42.05 -1.74 -4.72
N ASP A 92 -41.58 -0.95 -5.69
CA ASP A 92 -42.42 -0.27 -6.66
C ASP A 92 -43.15 -1.29 -7.55
N PHE A 93 -42.46 -2.34 -8.02
CA PHE A 93 -43.09 -3.42 -8.77
C PHE A 93 -44.18 -4.13 -7.96
N LEU A 94 -43.91 -4.48 -6.70
CA LEU A 94 -44.90 -5.14 -5.84
C LEU A 94 -46.09 -4.21 -5.57
N ARG A 95 -45.84 -2.93 -5.30
CA ARG A 95 -46.87 -1.90 -5.09
C ARG A 95 -47.79 -1.77 -6.29
N MET A 96 -47.24 -1.79 -7.52
CA MET A 96 -48.02 -1.77 -8.76
C MET A 96 -48.93 -2.99 -8.91
N ASN A 97 -48.56 -4.12 -8.32
CA ASN A 97 -49.34 -5.36 -8.34
C ASN A 97 -50.20 -5.54 -7.07
N HIS A 98 -50.35 -4.50 -6.25
CA HIS A 98 -51.08 -4.53 -4.97
C HIS A 98 -50.54 -5.58 -3.98
N VAL A 99 -49.25 -5.89 -4.06
CA VAL A 99 -48.55 -6.79 -3.15
C VAL A 99 -47.66 -5.99 -2.20
N SER A 100 -47.64 -6.38 -0.94
CA SER A 100 -46.76 -5.80 0.08
C SER A 100 -45.34 -6.39 -0.01
N LEU A 101 -44.32 -5.53 0.04
CA LEU A 101 -42.93 -5.95 0.16
C LEU A 101 -42.71 -6.76 1.44
N ARG A 102 -43.32 -6.34 2.55
CA ARG A 102 -43.21 -7.02 3.85
C ARG A 102 -43.76 -8.44 3.78
N ASP A 103 -44.91 -8.63 3.14
CA ASP A 103 -45.54 -9.95 3.03
C ASP A 103 -44.72 -10.85 2.10
N SER A 104 -44.18 -10.30 1.01
CA SER A 104 -43.29 -11.01 0.08
C SER A 104 -41.99 -11.46 0.74
N ILE A 105 -41.37 -10.59 1.56
CA ILE A 105 -40.18 -10.94 2.33
C ILE A 105 -40.53 -11.99 3.38
N SER A 106 -41.66 -11.83 4.09
CA SER A 106 -42.08 -12.80 5.11
C SER A 106 -42.35 -14.18 4.52
N TYR A 107 -42.99 -14.22 3.35
CA TYR A 107 -43.25 -15.46 2.62
C TYR A 107 -41.97 -16.12 2.12
N SER A 108 -41.04 -15.35 1.54
CA SER A 108 -39.80 -15.90 0.97
C SER A 108 -38.78 -16.33 2.02
N THR A 109 -38.69 -15.61 3.14
CA THR A 109 -37.69 -15.88 4.20
C THR A 109 -38.24 -16.70 5.36
N GLY A 110 -39.57 -16.81 5.48
CA GLY A 110 -40.24 -17.39 6.66
C GLY A 110 -40.16 -16.52 7.92
N MET A 111 -39.61 -15.29 7.81
CA MET A 111 -39.36 -14.40 8.95
C MET A 111 -40.33 -13.23 8.94
N SER A 112 -41.00 -12.98 10.06
CA SER A 112 -41.86 -11.79 10.22
C SER A 112 -41.14 -10.72 11.04
N TYR A 113 -40.91 -9.56 10.43
CA TYR A 113 -40.35 -8.39 11.09
C TYR A 113 -41.49 -7.48 11.59
N ARG A 114 -41.42 -7.07 12.87
CA ARG A 114 -42.37 -6.17 13.54
C ARG A 114 -41.79 -4.77 13.70
#